data_AF-A0A933GVJ5-F1
#
_entry.id   AF-A0A933GVJ5-F1
#
_cell.length_a   1.000
_cell.length_b   1.000
_cell.length_c   1.000
_cell.angle_alpha   90.00
_cell.angle_beta   90.00
_cell.angle_gamma   90.00
#
_symmetry.space_group_name_H-M   'P 1'
#
loop_
_entity.id
_entity.type
_entity.pdbx_description
1 polymer ?
#
loop_
_entity_poly.entity_id
_entity_poly.type
_entity_poly.pdbx_seq_one_letter_code
_entity_poly.pdbx_strand_id
1 'polypeptide(L)'
;MLPERGFVETFAIDPPVLLVSGTLFSLLAVDPSDGRPFHARASFRRGTLFAAGAAAVAFSLYAVAPDWMATYLVSAPRLGWAGILFLSLFLYFAPYAAGYAAGLELRRSSRRGYALLLFFAIALLVAASAATWDETWVAGTREEYLAGKAIPLWEHRSMGMILAAGFVVLGAWAGWAIHRAVEARREHESVPGARRSIFDREEVAVVQAVAERFFPATPGVPDHAGQVALGEEFGRYAVDMPWVNRLVLCIAADLLQLLPLFYIGKPRRFTSLSTQDQDRYLARVSESRFFPMHVLFTVFKTGLSLLYYERPEVARAVRADNLCMGRNRELPESQRGPKA
;
A
#
# COMPACT_ATOMS: atom_id res chain seq x y z
N MET A 1 -33.15 -28.40 -25.66
CA MET A 1 -31.97 -27.57 -25.99
C MET A 1 -32.05 -26.32 -25.15
N LEU A 2 -31.24 -26.22 -24.09
CA LEU A 2 -31.04 -24.95 -23.40
C LEU A 2 -30.26 -24.06 -24.37
N PRO A 3 -30.58 -22.76 -24.48
CA PRO A 3 -29.81 -21.85 -25.31
C PRO A 3 -28.34 -21.92 -24.90
N GLU A 4 -27.45 -21.96 -25.88
CA GLU A 4 -26.01 -21.75 -25.68
C GLU A 4 -25.85 -20.38 -24.99
N ARG A 5 -25.86 -20.38 -23.65
CA ARG A 5 -25.50 -19.20 -22.87
C ARG A 5 -24.04 -18.95 -23.23
N GLY A 6 -23.79 -17.85 -23.93
CA GLY A 6 -22.44 -17.37 -24.22
C GLY A 6 -21.65 -17.40 -22.93
N PHE A 7 -20.60 -18.22 -22.93
CA PHE A 7 -19.81 -18.50 -21.76
C PHE A 7 -19.09 -17.20 -21.34
N VAL A 8 -19.37 -16.71 -20.13
CA VAL A 8 -18.60 -15.59 -19.59
C VAL A 8 -17.36 -16.21 -18.96
N GLU A 9 -16.18 -15.88 -19.46
CA GLU A 9 -14.92 -16.23 -18.79
C GLU A 9 -14.94 -15.56 -17.42
N THR A 10 -15.30 -16.36 -16.42
CA THR A 10 -15.69 -15.91 -15.10
C THR A 10 -14.54 -15.19 -14.40
N PHE A 11 -14.60 -13.86 -14.38
CA PHE A 11 -13.75 -13.07 -13.51
C PHE A 11 -14.09 -13.46 -12.07
N ALA A 12 -13.06 -13.79 -11.28
CA ALA A 12 -13.17 -14.23 -9.90
C ALA A 12 -14.21 -13.40 -9.12
N ILE A 13 -15.04 -14.07 -8.32
CA ILE A 13 -15.97 -13.42 -7.37
C ILE A 13 -15.22 -12.59 -6.31
N ASP A 14 -13.92 -12.82 -6.18
CA ASP A 14 -13.06 -12.23 -5.16
C ASP A 14 -12.88 -10.71 -5.32
N PRO A 15 -12.54 -10.13 -6.49
CA PRO A 15 -12.51 -8.68 -6.65
C PRO A 15 -13.80 -7.95 -6.22
N PRO A 16 -15.03 -8.36 -6.62
CA PRO A 16 -16.25 -7.78 -6.06
C PRO A 16 -16.37 -7.91 -4.53
N VAL A 17 -16.10 -9.10 -3.97
CA VAL A 17 -16.13 -9.34 -2.51
C VAL A 17 -15.15 -8.41 -1.78
N LEU A 18 -13.94 -8.28 -2.31
CA LEU A 18 -12.88 -7.49 -1.72
C LEU A 18 -13.12 -5.99 -1.90
N LEU A 19 -13.70 -5.56 -3.01
CA LEU A 19 -14.17 -4.19 -3.21
C LEU A 19 -15.25 -3.81 -2.17
N VAL A 20 -16.25 -4.67 -1.98
CA VAL A 20 -17.29 -4.49 -0.93
C VAL A 20 -16.63 -4.47 0.45
N SER A 21 -15.75 -5.42 0.73
CA SER A 21 -15.04 -5.51 2.01
C SER A 21 -14.24 -4.24 2.29
N GLY A 22 -13.42 -3.78 1.33
CA GLY A 22 -12.67 -2.53 1.44
C GLY A 22 -13.58 -1.34 1.74
N THR A 23 -14.69 -1.23 1.01
CA THR A 23 -15.70 -0.19 1.23
C THR A 23 -16.26 -0.25 2.65
N LEU A 24 -16.64 -1.44 3.15
CA LEU A 24 -17.12 -1.64 4.52
C LEU A 24 -16.04 -1.32 5.57
N PHE A 25 -14.80 -1.76 5.38
CA PHE A 25 -13.68 -1.45 6.27
C PHE A 25 -13.40 0.04 6.33
N SER A 26 -13.71 0.80 5.28
CA SER A 26 -13.62 2.26 5.30
C SER A 26 -14.57 2.87 6.34
N LEU A 27 -15.70 2.23 6.70
CA LEU A 27 -16.59 2.68 7.80
C LEU A 27 -15.89 2.61 9.15
N LEU A 28 -14.94 1.71 9.33
CA LEU A 28 -14.22 1.55 10.59
C LEU A 28 -13.19 2.66 10.82
N ALA A 29 -12.92 3.49 9.81
CA ALA A 29 -12.12 4.69 10.00
C ALA A 29 -12.85 5.65 10.95
N VAL A 30 -12.20 5.90 12.09
CA VAL A 30 -12.69 6.73 13.21
C VAL A 30 -13.03 8.15 12.72
N ASP A 31 -12.06 8.80 12.08
CA ASP A 31 -12.25 10.10 11.46
C ASP A 31 -11.75 10.03 10.01
N PRO A 32 -12.66 10.05 9.01
CA PRO A 32 -12.24 10.03 7.62
C PRO A 32 -11.43 11.29 7.25
N SER A 33 -11.60 12.40 7.96
CA SER A 33 -10.97 13.69 7.69
C SER A 33 -9.61 13.90 8.36
N ASP A 34 -9.11 12.93 9.14
CA ASP A 34 -7.88 13.07 9.97
C ASP A 34 -6.55 13.28 9.21
N GLY A 35 -6.59 13.55 7.90
CA GLY A 35 -5.43 13.85 7.06
C GLY A 35 -4.57 12.63 6.69
N ARG A 36 -4.60 11.57 7.51
CA ARG A 36 -3.78 10.37 7.32
C ARG A 36 -4.10 9.68 5.99
N PRO A 37 -3.08 9.14 5.30
CA PRO A 37 -3.28 8.30 4.12
C PRO A 37 -4.17 7.11 4.49
N PHE A 38 -4.82 6.47 3.52
CA PHE A 38 -5.74 5.39 3.86
C PHE A 38 -5.02 4.18 4.47
N HIS A 39 -3.79 3.87 4.06
CA HIS A 39 -3.11 2.64 4.46
C HIS A 39 -2.45 2.69 5.83
N ALA A 40 -2.05 3.87 6.30
CA ALA A 40 -1.58 4.06 7.68
C ALA A 40 -2.72 3.92 8.71
N ARG A 41 -3.97 3.85 8.27
CA ARG A 41 -5.12 3.71 9.19
C ARG A 41 -5.19 2.30 9.73
N ALA A 42 -5.42 2.20 11.04
CA ALA A 42 -5.65 0.92 11.70
C ALA A 42 -6.79 0.12 11.06
N SER A 43 -7.86 0.78 10.62
CA SER A 43 -8.98 0.14 9.91
C SER A 43 -8.57 -0.45 8.56
N PHE A 44 -7.66 0.21 7.81
CA PHE A 44 -7.12 -0.36 6.58
C PHE A 44 -6.22 -1.56 6.86
N ARG A 45 -5.25 -1.41 7.78
CA ARG A 45 -4.34 -2.51 8.15
C ARG A 45 -5.12 -3.74 8.61
N ARG A 46 -6.18 -3.52 9.39
CA ARG A 46 -7.12 -4.57 9.76
C ARG A 46 -7.72 -5.19 8.50
N GLY A 47 -8.44 -4.45 7.67
CA GLY A 47 -9.08 -5.08 6.49
C GLY A 47 -8.08 -5.69 5.50
N THR A 48 -6.82 -5.25 5.47
CA THR A 48 -5.75 -5.94 4.71
C THR A 48 -5.45 -7.31 5.29
N LEU A 49 -5.41 -7.47 6.62
CA LEU A 49 -5.28 -8.78 7.27
C LEU A 49 -6.49 -9.68 6.97
N PHE A 50 -7.70 -9.12 6.90
CA PHE A 50 -8.88 -9.85 6.44
C PHE A 50 -8.73 -10.33 5.01
N ALA A 51 -8.35 -9.44 4.08
CA ALA A 51 -8.14 -9.78 2.69
C ALA A 51 -7.04 -10.84 2.54
N ALA A 52 -5.96 -10.75 3.32
CA ALA A 52 -4.91 -11.76 3.36
C ALA A 52 -5.42 -13.11 3.89
N GLY A 53 -6.28 -13.11 4.91
CA GLY A 53 -6.95 -14.32 5.41
C GLY A 53 -7.87 -14.94 4.36
N ALA A 54 -8.66 -14.12 3.66
CA ALA A 54 -9.50 -14.58 2.56
C ALA A 54 -8.67 -15.18 1.42
N ALA A 55 -7.55 -14.54 1.06
CA ALA A 55 -6.59 -15.08 0.10
C ALA A 55 -5.99 -16.41 0.58
N ALA A 56 -5.64 -16.53 1.87
CA ALA A 56 -5.12 -17.78 2.42
C ALA A 56 -6.15 -18.93 2.34
N VAL A 57 -7.43 -18.65 2.62
CA VAL A 57 -8.52 -19.62 2.44
C VAL A 57 -8.63 -20.03 0.98
N ALA A 58 -8.64 -19.07 0.05
CA ALA A 58 -8.68 -19.32 -1.38
C ALA A 58 -7.50 -20.17 -1.86
N PHE A 59 -6.26 -19.83 -1.47
CA PHE A 59 -5.07 -20.62 -1.81
C PHE A 59 -5.10 -22.01 -1.20
N SER A 60 -5.66 -22.18 0.00
CA SER A 60 -5.81 -23.51 0.61
C SER A 60 -6.80 -24.37 -0.17
N LEU A 61 -7.88 -23.77 -0.66
CA LEU A 61 -8.84 -24.46 -1.52
C LEU A 61 -8.23 -24.79 -2.88
N TYR A 62 -7.45 -23.88 -3.46
CA TYR A 62 -6.68 -24.13 -4.69
C TYR A 62 -5.68 -25.29 -4.53
N ALA A 63 -5.02 -25.40 -3.38
CA ALA A 63 -4.09 -26.50 -3.13
C ALA A 63 -4.80 -27.87 -3.07
N VAL A 64 -6.09 -27.91 -2.69
CA VAL A 64 -6.89 -29.13 -2.61
C VAL A 64 -7.59 -29.45 -3.94
N ALA A 65 -8.11 -28.43 -4.61
CA ALA A 65 -8.83 -28.54 -5.87
C ALA A 65 -8.38 -27.42 -6.83
N PRO A 66 -7.26 -27.60 -7.55
CA PRO A 66 -6.70 -26.54 -8.39
C PRO A 66 -7.64 -26.14 -9.55
N ASP A 67 -8.48 -27.06 -9.99
CA ASP A 67 -9.47 -26.80 -11.04
C ASP A 67 -10.71 -26.03 -10.57
N TRP A 68 -10.89 -25.84 -9.26
CA TRP A 68 -12.02 -25.07 -8.69
C TRP A 68 -11.88 -23.56 -8.90
N MET A 69 -10.66 -23.01 -8.76
CA MET A 69 -10.42 -21.57 -8.93
C MET A 69 -9.93 -21.19 -10.33
N ALA A 70 -9.53 -22.18 -11.14
CA ALA A 70 -8.99 -21.97 -12.48
C ALA A 70 -10.08 -21.84 -13.54
N THR A 71 -11.21 -21.24 -13.18
CA THR A 71 -12.25 -20.81 -14.10
C THR A 71 -11.76 -19.56 -14.86
N TYR A 72 -10.85 -19.79 -15.81
CA TYR A 72 -10.76 -19.14 -17.13
C TYR A 72 -9.75 -18.01 -17.39
N LEU A 73 -8.76 -17.74 -16.54
CA LEU A 73 -7.65 -16.85 -16.95
C LEU A 73 -6.44 -17.59 -17.51
N VAL A 74 -5.98 -18.68 -16.90
CA VAL A 74 -4.85 -19.49 -17.38
C VAL A 74 -4.93 -20.86 -16.67
N SER A 75 -4.64 -21.98 -17.37
CA SER A 75 -4.59 -23.29 -16.72
C SER A 75 -3.56 -23.30 -15.58
N ALA A 76 -3.93 -23.86 -14.42
CA ALA A 76 -3.09 -23.94 -13.22
C ALA A 76 -1.60 -24.30 -13.48
N PRO A 77 -1.26 -25.26 -14.37
CA PRO A 77 0.13 -25.61 -14.67
C PRO A 77 0.96 -24.49 -15.33
N ARG A 78 0.31 -23.50 -15.94
CA ARG A 78 0.96 -22.36 -16.61
C ARG A 78 1.13 -21.16 -15.69
N LEU A 79 0.43 -21.15 -14.56
CA LEU A 79 0.52 -20.12 -13.53
C LEU A 79 1.72 -20.42 -12.62
N GLY A 80 2.92 -20.05 -13.08
CA GLY A 80 4.12 -20.10 -12.24
C GLY A 80 4.01 -19.17 -11.02
N TRP A 81 5.01 -19.19 -10.13
CA TRP A 81 5.03 -18.37 -8.91
C TRP A 81 4.78 -16.87 -9.14
N ALA A 82 5.27 -16.32 -10.25
CA ALA A 82 5.04 -14.93 -10.62
C ALA A 82 3.55 -14.65 -10.93
N GLY A 83 2.85 -15.59 -11.54
CA GLY A 83 1.41 -15.50 -11.80
C GLY A 83 0.61 -15.53 -10.49
N ILE A 84 0.97 -16.42 -9.57
CA ILE A 84 0.33 -16.49 -8.23
C ILE A 84 0.55 -15.18 -7.48
N LEU A 85 1.77 -14.64 -7.48
CA LEU A 85 2.07 -13.35 -6.87
C LEU A 85 1.27 -12.21 -7.52
N PHE A 86 1.15 -12.21 -8.85
CA PHE A 86 0.34 -11.25 -9.60
C PHE A 86 -1.14 -11.34 -9.20
N LEU A 87 -1.73 -12.54 -9.16
CA LEU A 87 -3.11 -12.73 -8.71
C LEU A 87 -3.29 -12.24 -7.26
N SER A 88 -2.38 -12.59 -6.35
CA SER A 88 -2.43 -12.11 -4.96
C SER A 88 -2.40 -10.58 -4.86
N LEU A 89 -1.50 -9.91 -5.59
CA LEU A 89 -1.36 -8.46 -5.51
C LEU A 89 -2.49 -7.72 -6.23
N PHE A 90 -2.89 -8.18 -7.41
CA PHE A 90 -3.82 -7.45 -8.27
C PHE A 90 -5.27 -7.90 -8.15
N LEU A 91 -5.56 -9.17 -7.87
CA LEU A 91 -6.94 -9.62 -7.66
C LEU A 91 -7.37 -9.57 -6.20
N TYR A 92 -6.45 -9.76 -5.25
CA TYR A 92 -6.82 -9.70 -3.84
C TYR A 92 -6.59 -8.32 -3.22
N PHE A 93 -5.37 -7.80 -3.30
CA PHE A 93 -5.05 -6.57 -2.60
C PHE A 93 -5.60 -5.31 -3.29
N ALA A 94 -5.46 -5.19 -4.61
CA ALA A 94 -5.88 -3.98 -5.33
C ALA A 94 -7.39 -3.67 -5.24
N PRO A 95 -8.33 -4.63 -5.39
CA PRO A 95 -9.77 -4.35 -5.28
C PRO A 95 -10.16 -3.95 -3.85
N TYR A 96 -9.59 -4.61 -2.85
CA TYR A 96 -9.74 -4.21 -1.45
C TYR A 96 -9.27 -2.77 -1.23
N ALA A 97 -8.04 -2.44 -1.68
CA ALA A 97 -7.47 -1.12 -1.49
C ALA A 97 -8.28 -0.03 -2.22
N ALA A 98 -8.73 -0.32 -3.45
CA ALA A 98 -9.60 0.56 -4.22
C ALA A 98 -10.94 0.82 -3.52
N GLY A 99 -11.61 -0.23 -3.05
CA GLY A 99 -12.88 -0.11 -2.33
C GLY A 99 -12.73 0.69 -1.04
N TYR A 100 -11.65 0.46 -0.29
CA TYR A 100 -11.37 1.22 0.92
C TYR A 100 -11.09 2.70 0.62
N ALA A 101 -10.25 2.99 -0.37
CA ALA A 101 -9.90 4.36 -0.76
C ALA A 101 -11.12 5.14 -1.24
N ALA A 102 -11.92 4.55 -2.14
CA ALA A 102 -13.14 5.15 -2.66
C ALA A 102 -14.17 5.36 -1.55
N GLY A 103 -14.36 4.37 -0.68
CA GLY A 103 -15.22 4.47 0.48
C GLY A 103 -14.81 5.61 1.41
N LEU A 104 -13.52 5.72 1.73
CA LEU A 104 -12.99 6.78 2.59
C LEU A 104 -13.20 8.18 1.97
N GLU A 105 -12.91 8.33 0.68
CA GLU A 105 -13.02 9.63 -0.01
C GLU A 105 -14.48 10.07 -0.15
N LEU A 106 -15.39 9.14 -0.46
CA LEU A 106 -16.82 9.43 -0.51
C LEU A 106 -17.40 9.73 0.87
N ARG A 107 -16.91 9.10 1.93
CA ARG A 107 -17.30 9.47 3.30
C ARG A 107 -16.93 10.91 3.67
N ARG A 108 -15.86 11.45 3.09
CA ARG A 108 -15.44 12.86 3.29
C ARG A 108 -16.34 13.83 2.53
N SER A 109 -16.68 13.49 1.28
CA SER A 109 -17.35 14.40 0.36
C SER A 109 -18.88 14.29 0.38
N SER A 110 -19.44 13.08 0.47
CA SER A 110 -20.88 12.84 0.35
C SER A 110 -21.33 11.51 0.95
N ARG A 111 -22.16 11.58 2.00
CA ARG A 111 -22.84 10.39 2.56
C ARG A 111 -23.68 9.64 1.51
N ARG A 112 -24.32 10.38 0.59
CA ARG A 112 -25.10 9.80 -0.51
C ARG A 112 -24.19 9.09 -1.51
N GLY A 113 -23.06 9.71 -1.86
CA GLY A 113 -22.06 9.09 -2.74
C GLY A 113 -21.52 7.79 -2.16
N TYR A 114 -21.21 7.76 -0.86
CA TYR A 114 -20.80 6.53 -0.18
C TYR A 114 -21.88 5.44 -0.22
N ALA A 115 -23.14 5.79 0.06
CA ALA A 115 -24.24 4.84 0.00
C ALA A 115 -24.45 4.27 -1.41
N LEU A 116 -24.32 5.11 -2.45
CA LEU A 116 -24.37 4.68 -3.84
C LEU A 116 -23.21 3.74 -4.19
N LEU A 117 -21.98 4.07 -3.80
CA LEU A 117 -20.82 3.18 -4.01
C LEU A 117 -21.08 1.80 -3.38
N LEU A 118 -21.51 1.78 -2.11
CA LEU A 118 -21.77 0.53 -1.41
C LEU A 118 -22.90 -0.27 -2.08
N PHE A 119 -23.97 0.40 -2.51
CA PHE A 119 -25.04 -0.22 -3.28
C PHE A 119 -24.54 -0.84 -4.58
N PHE A 120 -23.77 -0.09 -5.38
CA PHE A 120 -23.20 -0.61 -6.63
C PHE A 120 -22.22 -1.76 -6.40
N ALA A 121 -21.38 -1.69 -5.37
CA ALA A 121 -20.45 -2.77 -5.03
C ALA A 121 -21.20 -4.05 -4.63
N ILE A 122 -22.27 -3.93 -3.82
CA ILE A 122 -23.13 -5.07 -3.45
C ILE A 122 -23.89 -5.59 -4.68
N ALA A 123 -24.44 -4.72 -5.52
CA ALA A 123 -25.15 -5.12 -6.74
C ALA A 123 -24.22 -5.86 -7.70
N LEU A 124 -22.97 -5.40 -7.86
CA LEU A 124 -21.94 -6.08 -8.65
C LEU A 124 -21.61 -7.46 -8.06
N LEU A 125 -21.47 -7.56 -6.74
CA LEU A 125 -21.25 -8.85 -6.07
C LEU A 125 -22.42 -9.82 -6.30
N VAL A 126 -23.66 -9.35 -6.15
CA VAL A 126 -24.87 -10.16 -6.39
C VAL A 126 -24.96 -10.59 -7.85
N ALA A 127 -24.70 -9.67 -8.79
CA ALA A 127 -24.73 -9.96 -10.22
C ALA A 127 -23.64 -10.97 -10.61
N ALA A 128 -22.41 -10.81 -10.10
CA ALA A 128 -21.33 -11.78 -10.30
C ALA A 128 -21.72 -13.14 -9.73
N SER A 129 -22.20 -13.20 -8.48
CA SER A 129 -22.63 -14.44 -7.83
C SER A 129 -23.76 -15.14 -8.59
N ALA A 130 -24.73 -14.37 -9.10
CA ALA A 130 -25.86 -14.93 -9.86
C ALA A 130 -25.43 -15.43 -11.24
N ALA A 131 -24.51 -14.72 -11.90
CA ALA A 131 -23.97 -15.13 -13.19
C ALA A 131 -23.13 -16.41 -13.12
N THR A 132 -22.52 -16.66 -11.95
CA THR A 132 -21.54 -17.74 -11.75
C THR A 132 -22.02 -18.79 -10.76
N TRP A 133 -23.29 -18.72 -10.35
CA TRP A 133 -23.84 -19.53 -9.25
C TRP A 133 -23.57 -21.03 -9.47
N ASP A 134 -23.99 -21.57 -10.61
CA ASP A 134 -23.87 -23.01 -10.87
C ASP A 134 -22.40 -23.48 -10.97
N GLU A 135 -21.50 -22.61 -11.43
CA GLU A 135 -20.08 -22.91 -11.62
C GLU A 135 -19.26 -22.76 -10.33
N THR A 136 -19.60 -21.81 -9.47
CA THR A 136 -18.83 -21.52 -8.25
C THR A 136 -18.94 -22.62 -7.19
N TRP A 137 -19.99 -23.44 -7.25
CA TRP A 137 -20.28 -24.48 -6.27
C TRP A 137 -19.80 -25.88 -6.67
N VAL A 138 -19.01 -26.01 -7.73
CA VAL A 138 -18.50 -27.31 -8.21
C VAL A 138 -16.98 -27.27 -8.42
N ALA A 139 -16.30 -28.38 -8.11
CA ALA A 139 -14.89 -28.59 -8.36
C ALA A 139 -14.70 -29.57 -9.54
N GLY A 140 -13.91 -29.17 -10.52
CA GLY A 140 -13.60 -29.97 -11.70
C GLY A 140 -13.21 -29.09 -12.88
N THR A 141 -12.60 -29.70 -13.89
CA THR A 141 -12.28 -29.04 -15.15
C THR A 141 -13.56 -28.61 -15.88
N ARG A 142 -13.43 -27.69 -16.85
CA ARG A 142 -14.56 -27.28 -17.70
C ARG A 142 -15.21 -28.45 -18.42
N GLU A 143 -14.39 -29.39 -18.91
CA GLU A 143 -14.88 -30.58 -19.61
C GLU A 143 -15.69 -31.48 -18.67
N GLU A 144 -15.24 -31.65 -17.42
CA GLU A 144 -15.98 -32.38 -16.40
C GLU A 144 -17.28 -31.68 -16.02
N TYR A 145 -17.29 -30.35 -15.88
CA TYR A 145 -18.52 -29.60 -15.62
C TYR A 145 -19.54 -29.77 -16.76
N LEU A 146 -19.12 -29.57 -18.01
CA LEU A 146 -19.98 -29.74 -19.18
C LEU A 146 -20.46 -31.19 -19.36
N ALA A 147 -19.66 -32.16 -18.93
CA ALA A 147 -20.04 -33.58 -18.92
C ALA A 147 -20.90 -33.99 -17.71
N GLY A 148 -21.23 -33.07 -16.79
CA GLY A 148 -21.97 -33.37 -15.55
C GLY A 148 -21.20 -34.24 -14.55
N LYS A 149 -19.86 -34.21 -14.62
CA LYS A 149 -18.93 -34.98 -13.78
C LYS A 149 -18.23 -34.13 -12.71
N ALA A 150 -18.36 -32.80 -12.75
CA ALA A 150 -17.81 -31.95 -11.70
C ALA A 150 -18.48 -32.25 -10.35
N ILE A 151 -17.67 -32.21 -9.28
CA ILE A 151 -18.09 -32.62 -7.95
C ILE A 151 -18.56 -31.38 -7.18
N PRO A 152 -19.78 -31.36 -6.62
CA PRO A 152 -20.20 -30.25 -5.78
C PRO A 152 -19.27 -30.02 -4.57
N LEU A 153 -19.01 -28.76 -4.23
CA LEU A 153 -18.09 -28.38 -3.15
C LEU A 153 -18.45 -28.99 -1.79
N TRP A 154 -19.75 -29.12 -1.50
CA TRP A 154 -20.22 -29.68 -0.24
C TRP A 154 -20.00 -31.20 -0.15
N GLU A 155 -19.85 -31.89 -1.29
CA GLU A 155 -19.49 -33.31 -1.32
C GLU A 155 -17.97 -33.50 -1.15
N HIS A 156 -17.19 -32.47 -1.48
CA HIS A 156 -15.75 -32.46 -1.24
C HIS A 156 -15.43 -32.12 0.23
N ARG A 157 -15.42 -33.13 1.11
CA ARG A 157 -15.22 -32.99 2.58
C ARG A 157 -14.11 -32.00 2.98
N SER A 158 -12.94 -32.06 2.35
CA SER A 158 -11.83 -31.14 2.66
C SER A 158 -12.13 -29.68 2.33
N MET A 159 -12.76 -29.39 1.19
CA MET A 159 -13.11 -28.03 0.79
C MET A 159 -14.22 -27.47 1.68
N GLY A 160 -15.23 -28.29 1.99
CA GLY A 160 -16.28 -27.92 2.95
C GLY A 160 -15.71 -27.54 4.32
N MET A 161 -14.74 -28.31 4.84
CA MET A 161 -14.07 -27.97 6.10
C MET A 161 -13.24 -26.68 6.01
N ILE A 162 -12.50 -26.47 4.92
CA ILE A 162 -11.70 -25.25 4.72
C ILE A 162 -12.60 -24.02 4.63
N LEU A 163 -13.70 -24.08 3.88
CA LEU A 163 -14.68 -23.00 3.77
C LEU A 163 -15.31 -22.69 5.13
N ALA A 164 -15.79 -23.72 5.85
CA ALA A 164 -16.39 -23.53 7.17
C ALA A 164 -15.41 -22.89 8.16
N ALA A 165 -14.17 -23.39 8.23
CA ALA A 165 -13.12 -22.82 9.07
C ALA A 165 -12.80 -21.37 8.67
N GLY A 166 -12.69 -21.10 7.36
CA GLY A 166 -12.46 -19.77 6.80
C GLY A 166 -13.55 -18.78 7.21
N PHE A 167 -14.82 -19.14 7.05
CA PHE A 167 -15.95 -18.30 7.46
C PHE A 167 -15.96 -18.00 8.96
N VAL A 168 -15.67 -18.99 9.80
CA VAL A 168 -15.60 -18.80 11.27
C VAL A 168 -14.47 -17.84 11.63
N VAL A 169 -13.27 -18.06 11.11
CA VAL A 169 -12.09 -17.23 11.42
C VAL A 169 -12.27 -15.81 10.91
N LEU A 170 -12.69 -15.64 9.65
CA LEU A 170 -12.91 -14.33 9.04
C LEU A 170 -14.08 -13.58 9.69
N GLY A 171 -15.16 -14.27 10.03
CA GLY A 171 -16.31 -13.70 10.75
C GLY A 171 -15.95 -13.22 12.15
N ALA A 172 -15.24 -14.04 12.94
CA ALA A 172 -14.77 -13.67 14.27
C ALA A 172 -13.81 -12.47 14.21
N TRP A 173 -12.89 -12.47 13.26
CA TRP A 173 -11.94 -11.39 13.06
C TRP A 173 -12.65 -10.08 12.66
N ALA A 174 -13.66 -10.15 11.77
CA ALA A 174 -14.42 -8.97 11.35
C ALA A 174 -15.21 -8.38 12.53
N GLY A 175 -15.84 -9.23 13.34
CA GLY A 175 -16.52 -8.82 14.57
C GLY A 175 -15.59 -8.09 15.55
N TRP A 176 -14.39 -8.65 15.79
CA TRP A 176 -13.38 -8.01 16.63
C TRP A 176 -12.91 -6.66 16.07
N ALA A 177 -12.68 -6.57 14.76
CA ALA A 177 -12.23 -5.34 14.11
C ALA A 177 -13.27 -4.22 14.21
N ILE A 178 -14.56 -4.57 14.06
CA ILE A 178 -15.71 -3.67 14.27
C ILE A 178 -15.74 -3.18 15.72
N HIS A 179 -15.67 -4.09 16.69
CA HIS A 179 -15.67 -3.76 18.11
C HIS A 179 -14.58 -2.74 18.46
N ARG A 180 -13.33 -3.02 18.06
CA ARG A 180 -12.19 -2.12 18.30
C ARG A 180 -12.33 -0.77 17.60
N ALA A 181 -13.01 -0.71 16.46
CA ALA A 181 -13.25 0.56 15.77
C ALA A 181 -14.29 1.42 16.51
N VAL A 182 -15.32 0.79 17.09
CA VAL A 182 -16.31 1.46 17.94
C VAL A 182 -15.67 2.05 19.19
N GLU A 183 -14.80 1.28 19.87
CA GLU A 183 -14.05 1.77 21.05
C GLU A 183 -13.15 2.96 20.69
N ALA A 184 -12.37 2.85 19.61
CA ALA A 184 -11.48 3.92 19.18
C ALA A 184 -12.22 5.20 18.79
N ARG A 185 -13.47 5.10 18.29
CA ARG A 185 -14.32 6.28 18.05
C ARG A 185 -14.70 6.98 19.34
N ARG A 186 -15.11 6.22 20.36
CA ARG A 186 -15.46 6.77 21.68
C ARG A 186 -14.28 7.48 22.33
N GLU A 187 -13.08 6.93 22.20
CA GLU A 187 -11.84 7.56 22.69
C GLU A 187 -11.44 8.80 21.90
N HIS A 188 -11.75 8.88 20.60
CA HIS A 188 -11.38 10.03 19.79
C HIS A 188 -12.27 11.24 20.04
N GLU A 189 -13.57 11.02 20.27
CA GLU A 189 -14.55 12.06 20.61
C GLU A 189 -14.21 12.77 21.94
N SER A 190 -13.33 12.19 22.79
CA SER A 190 -12.96 12.77 24.08
C SER A 190 -11.72 13.69 24.06
N VAL A 191 -11.02 13.86 22.93
CA VAL A 191 -9.76 14.65 22.87
C VAL A 191 -9.78 15.73 21.76
N PRO A 192 -10.09 17.01 22.09
CA PRO A 192 -10.09 18.12 21.13
C PRO A 192 -8.68 18.67 20.84
N GLY A 193 -8.34 18.91 19.56
CA GLY A 193 -7.40 20.00 19.20
C GLY A 193 -6.05 19.69 18.54
N ALA A 194 -5.62 18.46 18.31
CA ALA A 194 -4.30 18.20 17.70
C ALA A 194 -4.37 18.15 16.15
N ARG A 195 -3.80 19.14 15.45
CA ARG A 195 -3.50 19.02 14.01
C ARG A 195 -2.43 17.94 13.83
N ARG A 196 -2.78 16.86 13.13
CA ARG A 196 -1.93 15.66 12.97
C ARG A 196 -1.17 15.69 11.64
N SER A 197 0.11 15.33 11.68
CA SER A 197 0.91 14.92 10.52
C SER A 197 0.18 13.83 9.71
N ILE A 198 0.38 13.76 8.38
CA ILE A 198 -0.13 12.62 7.60
C ILE A 198 0.57 11.32 7.97
N PHE A 199 1.84 11.41 8.39
CA PHE A 199 2.63 10.26 8.78
C PHE A 199 2.33 9.86 10.22
N ASP A 200 2.21 8.55 10.47
CA ASP A 200 2.25 8.02 11.82
C ASP A 200 3.68 8.08 12.41
N ARG A 201 3.85 7.71 13.69
CA ARG A 201 5.16 7.80 14.36
C ARG A 201 6.23 6.92 13.72
N GLU A 202 5.84 5.77 13.16
CA GLU A 202 6.80 4.88 12.49
C GLU A 202 7.21 5.46 11.14
N GLU A 203 6.26 5.95 10.36
CA GLU A 203 6.52 6.62 9.08
C GLU A 203 7.40 7.86 9.28
N VAL A 204 7.12 8.70 10.28
CA VAL A 204 7.98 9.85 10.64
C VAL A 204 9.42 9.39 10.90
N ALA A 205 9.62 8.31 11.65
CA ALA A 205 10.96 7.79 11.96
C ALA A 205 11.69 7.29 10.69
N VAL A 206 10.97 6.70 9.73
CA VAL A 206 11.54 6.29 8.44
C VAL A 206 11.98 7.50 7.65
N VAL A 207 11.10 8.48 7.47
CA VAL A 207 11.39 9.70 6.71
C VAL A 207 12.55 10.47 7.35
N GLN A 208 12.56 10.55 8.68
CA GLN A 208 13.64 11.17 9.44
C GLN A 208 14.98 10.46 9.20
N ALA A 209 15.01 9.13 9.28
CA ALA A 209 16.23 8.35 9.02
C ALA A 209 16.73 8.54 7.57
N VAL A 210 15.83 8.64 6.58
CA VAL A 210 16.21 8.97 5.19
C VAL A 210 16.81 10.37 5.09
N ALA A 211 16.18 11.37 5.72
CA ALA A 211 16.64 12.75 5.70
C ALA A 211 18.05 12.88 6.30
N GLU A 212 18.33 12.20 7.41
CA GLU A 212 19.66 12.14 8.04
C GLU A 212 20.75 11.57 7.14
N ARG A 213 20.40 10.66 6.22
CA ARG A 213 21.35 10.12 5.24
C ARG A 213 21.58 11.05 4.06
N PHE A 214 20.56 11.78 3.63
CA PHE A 214 20.70 12.75 2.53
C PHE A 214 21.40 14.04 2.94
N PHE A 215 21.22 14.48 4.18
CA PHE A 215 21.80 15.71 4.69
C PHE A 215 22.60 15.43 5.97
N PRO A 216 23.75 14.72 5.85
CA PRO A 216 24.58 14.42 7.01
C PRO A 216 25.13 15.71 7.63
N ALA A 217 25.47 15.63 8.93
CA ALA A 217 26.07 16.75 9.63
C ALA A 217 27.37 17.19 8.95
N THR A 218 27.36 18.39 8.38
CA THR A 218 28.53 19.00 7.73
C THR A 218 29.12 20.04 8.68
N PRO A 219 30.42 19.99 9.00
CA PRO A 219 31.05 20.99 9.85
C PRO A 219 30.79 22.41 9.32
N GLY A 220 30.29 23.31 10.18
CA GLY A 220 29.99 24.70 9.83
C GLY A 220 28.61 24.96 9.22
N VAL A 221 27.80 23.93 8.96
CA VAL A 221 26.39 24.09 8.56
C VAL A 221 25.51 23.85 9.81
N PRO A 222 24.86 24.89 10.37
CA PRO A 222 23.89 24.72 11.45
C PRO A 222 22.68 23.92 10.96
N ASP A 223 21.98 23.24 11.87
CA ASP A 223 20.77 22.44 11.61
C ASP A 223 20.97 21.27 10.63
N HIS A 224 21.70 20.24 11.04
CA HIS A 224 21.70 18.99 10.28
C HIS A 224 20.33 18.30 10.38
N ALA A 225 19.98 17.48 9.38
CA ALA A 225 18.68 16.83 9.32
C ALA A 225 18.33 16.03 10.58
N GLY A 226 19.30 15.53 11.35
CA GLY A 226 19.04 14.85 12.63
C GLY A 226 18.63 15.77 13.80
N GLN A 227 18.92 17.07 13.73
CA GLN A 227 18.48 18.08 14.71
C GLN A 227 17.12 18.68 14.34
N VAL A 228 16.77 18.61 13.06
CA VAL A 228 15.50 19.08 12.54
C VAL A 228 14.53 17.92 12.49
N ALA A 229 13.31 18.09 13.02
CA ALA A 229 12.24 17.11 12.85
C ALA A 229 11.70 17.10 11.40
N LEU A 230 12.59 16.89 10.41
CA LEU A 230 12.27 16.92 8.97
C LEU A 230 11.22 15.87 8.61
N GLY A 231 11.21 14.72 9.29
CA GLY A 231 10.14 13.73 9.12
C GLY A 231 8.76 14.28 9.48
N GLU A 232 8.65 15.02 10.59
CA GLU A 232 7.40 15.64 11.02
C GLU A 232 7.03 16.86 10.16
N GLU A 233 8.00 17.67 9.76
CA GLU A 233 7.81 18.80 8.85
C GLU A 233 7.35 18.33 7.47
N PHE A 234 7.96 17.28 6.93
CA PHE A 234 7.53 16.67 5.67
C PHE A 234 6.12 16.10 5.78
N GLY A 235 5.79 15.47 6.92
CA GLY A 235 4.44 14.98 7.18
C GLY A 235 3.39 16.08 7.32
N ARG A 236 3.75 17.24 7.87
CA ARG A 236 2.89 18.42 7.94
C ARG A 236 2.73 19.09 6.58
N TYR A 237 3.82 19.27 5.83
CA TYR A 237 3.82 19.81 4.47
C TYR A 237 2.95 18.96 3.53
N ALA A 238 3.03 17.63 3.67
CA ALA A 238 2.25 16.73 2.85
C ALA A 238 0.74 16.70 3.18
N VAL A 239 0.29 17.29 4.30
CA VAL A 239 -1.15 17.41 4.63
C VAL A 239 -1.91 18.13 3.53
N ASP A 240 -1.32 19.17 2.97
CA ASP A 240 -1.95 20.06 1.98
C ASP A 240 -1.90 19.47 0.55
N MET A 241 -1.28 18.31 0.36
CA MET A 241 -1.22 17.65 -0.95
C MET A 241 -2.52 16.92 -1.31
N PRO A 242 -2.80 16.74 -2.62
CA PRO A 242 -3.85 15.83 -3.08
C PRO A 242 -3.73 14.45 -2.41
N TRP A 243 -4.86 13.84 -2.07
CA TRP A 243 -4.89 12.60 -1.29
C TRP A 243 -4.12 11.44 -1.95
N VAL A 244 -4.06 11.41 -3.28
CA VAL A 244 -3.28 10.40 -4.03
C VAL A 244 -1.78 10.56 -3.76
N ASN A 245 -1.27 11.78 -3.70
CA ASN A 245 0.16 12.02 -3.42
C ASN A 245 0.49 11.64 -1.97
N ARG A 246 -0.41 11.96 -1.03
CA ARG A 246 -0.28 11.54 0.38
C ARG A 246 -0.18 10.02 0.50
N LEU A 247 -1.08 9.31 -0.20
CA LEU A 247 -1.05 7.86 -0.29
C LEU A 247 0.29 7.35 -0.83
N VAL A 248 0.76 7.90 -1.95
CA VAL A 248 2.01 7.51 -2.59
C VAL A 248 3.21 7.69 -1.65
N LEU A 249 3.28 8.83 -0.95
CA LEU A 249 4.35 9.12 0.01
C LEU A 249 4.37 8.14 1.17
N CYS A 250 3.21 7.86 1.76
CA CYS A 250 3.12 6.95 2.89
C CYS A 250 3.37 5.49 2.45
N ILE A 251 2.93 5.06 1.26
CA ILE A 251 3.30 3.73 0.72
C ILE A 251 4.81 3.66 0.54
N ALA A 252 5.42 4.73 0.03
CA ALA A 252 6.86 4.77 -0.15
C ALA A 252 7.63 4.71 1.16
N ALA A 253 7.15 5.33 2.24
CA ALA A 253 7.73 5.18 3.58
C ALA A 253 7.66 3.71 4.05
N ASP A 254 6.50 3.06 3.92
CA ASP A 254 6.33 1.65 4.26
C ASP A 254 7.23 0.73 3.43
N LEU A 255 7.34 0.98 2.12
CA LEU A 255 8.22 0.23 1.23
C LEU A 255 9.70 0.41 1.62
N LEU A 256 10.13 1.64 1.91
CA LEU A 256 11.48 1.89 2.40
C LEU A 256 11.77 1.13 3.70
N GLN A 257 10.76 1.01 4.57
CA GLN A 257 10.88 0.27 5.82
C GLN A 257 11.03 -1.24 5.64
N LEU A 258 10.35 -1.84 4.65
CA LEU A 258 10.24 -3.30 4.47
C LEU A 258 11.23 -3.88 3.44
N LEU A 259 11.70 -3.07 2.49
CA LEU A 259 12.51 -3.56 1.37
C LEU A 259 14.02 -3.81 1.61
N PRO A 260 14.64 -3.58 2.79
CA PRO A 260 16.03 -3.97 3.01
C PRO A 260 16.34 -5.45 2.71
N LEU A 261 15.37 -6.34 2.92
CA LEU A 261 15.52 -7.77 2.61
C LEU A 261 15.83 -7.98 1.12
N PHE A 262 15.16 -7.27 0.23
CA PHE A 262 15.28 -7.49 -1.21
C PHE A 262 16.51 -6.80 -1.81
N TYR A 263 16.89 -5.63 -1.27
CA TYR A 263 18.01 -4.86 -1.82
C TYR A 263 19.36 -5.23 -1.22
N ILE A 264 19.43 -5.59 0.06
CA ILE A 264 20.70 -5.89 0.76
C ILE A 264 20.70 -7.23 1.51
N GLY A 265 19.63 -8.03 1.40
CA GLY A 265 19.57 -9.37 2.01
C GLY A 265 19.40 -9.38 3.53
N LYS A 266 18.95 -8.27 4.14
CA LYS A 266 18.81 -8.15 5.60
C LYS A 266 17.32 -8.14 6.01
N PRO A 267 16.83 -9.14 6.76
CA PRO A 267 15.43 -9.20 7.23
C PRO A 267 15.21 -8.29 8.44
N ARG A 268 15.56 -7.02 8.32
CA ARG A 268 15.37 -5.99 9.36
C ARG A 268 14.71 -4.78 8.74
N ARG A 269 13.95 -4.05 9.57
CA ARG A 269 13.38 -2.75 9.22
C ARG A 269 14.50 -1.75 8.90
N PHE A 270 14.29 -0.85 7.96
CA PHE A 270 15.28 0.17 7.58
C PHE A 270 15.74 1.01 8.78
N THR A 271 14.81 1.44 9.63
CA THR A 271 15.14 2.23 10.84
C THR A 271 15.93 1.44 11.90
N SER A 272 16.02 0.11 11.78
CA SER A 272 16.78 -0.76 12.69
C SER A 272 18.11 -1.24 12.09
N LEU A 273 18.46 -0.78 10.89
CA LEU A 273 19.74 -1.08 10.25
C LEU A 273 20.87 -0.24 10.86
N SER A 274 22.11 -0.71 10.71
CA SER A 274 23.28 0.13 10.98
C SER A 274 23.35 1.29 9.98
N THR A 275 23.96 2.39 10.36
CA THR A 275 24.17 3.56 9.48
C THR A 275 24.77 3.16 8.13
N GLN A 276 25.81 2.33 8.13
CA GLN A 276 26.47 1.85 6.92
C GLN A 276 25.51 1.03 6.03
N ASP A 277 24.64 0.21 6.63
CA ASP A 277 23.65 -0.57 5.90
C ASP A 277 22.52 0.29 5.34
N GLN A 278 22.13 1.35 6.05
CA GLN A 278 21.17 2.33 5.57
C GLN A 278 21.71 3.03 4.32
N ASP A 279 22.96 3.50 4.36
CA ASP A 279 23.61 4.14 3.21
C ASP A 279 23.69 3.19 2.01
N ARG A 280 24.13 1.96 2.25
CA ARG A 280 24.20 0.91 1.21
C ARG A 280 22.82 0.60 0.61
N TYR A 281 21.79 0.55 1.44
CA TYR A 281 20.42 0.31 1.01
C TYR A 281 19.90 1.45 0.14
N LEU A 282 20.00 2.70 0.59
CA LEU A 282 19.53 3.87 -0.16
C LEU A 282 20.29 4.06 -1.47
N ALA A 283 21.60 3.78 -1.50
CA ALA A 283 22.38 3.77 -2.74
C ALA A 283 21.81 2.76 -3.75
N ARG A 284 21.57 1.51 -3.34
CA ARG A 284 20.98 0.49 -4.22
C ARG A 284 19.54 0.82 -4.66
N VAL A 285 18.74 1.43 -3.80
CA VAL A 285 17.38 1.89 -4.19
C VAL A 285 17.49 2.99 -5.23
N SER A 286 18.43 3.92 -5.09
CA SER A 286 18.64 5.01 -6.04
C SER A 286 19.08 4.52 -7.43
N GLU A 287 19.88 3.44 -7.46
CA GLU A 287 20.37 2.76 -8.68
C GLU A 287 19.40 1.70 -9.23
N SER A 288 18.25 1.51 -8.58
CA SER A 288 17.31 0.45 -8.94
C SER A 288 16.75 0.64 -10.35
N ARG A 289 16.77 -0.44 -11.15
CA ARG A 289 16.07 -0.48 -12.45
C ARG A 289 14.55 -0.63 -12.31
N PHE A 290 14.06 -0.91 -11.10
CA PHE A 290 12.63 -1.00 -10.84
C PHE A 290 12.03 0.40 -10.75
N PHE A 291 11.55 0.89 -11.91
CA PHE A 291 11.10 2.27 -12.13
C PHE A 291 10.21 2.85 -11.01
N PRO A 292 9.19 2.14 -10.48
CA PRO A 292 8.37 2.69 -9.40
C PRO A 292 9.18 3.08 -8.17
N MET A 293 10.12 2.24 -7.72
CA MET A 293 10.94 2.56 -6.54
C MET A 293 11.87 3.75 -6.79
N HIS A 294 12.42 3.87 -7.99
CA HIS A 294 13.25 5.02 -8.36
C HIS A 294 12.46 6.32 -8.31
N VAL A 295 11.22 6.33 -8.83
CA VAL A 295 10.32 7.49 -8.77
C VAL A 295 9.98 7.84 -7.31
N LEU A 296 9.58 6.86 -6.50
CA LEU A 296 9.24 7.08 -5.08
C LEU A 296 10.41 7.68 -4.30
N PHE A 297 11.61 7.11 -4.49
CA PHE A 297 12.82 7.61 -3.86
C PHE A 297 13.17 9.03 -4.31
N THR A 298 13.01 9.33 -5.61
CA THR A 298 13.23 10.66 -6.16
C THR A 298 12.26 11.67 -5.55
N VAL A 299 10.98 11.35 -5.44
CA VAL A 299 9.97 12.22 -4.81
C VAL A 299 10.34 12.53 -3.35
N PHE A 300 10.73 11.51 -2.58
CA PHE A 300 11.20 11.71 -1.21
C PHE A 300 12.42 12.62 -1.14
N LYS A 301 13.43 12.34 -1.96
CA LYS A 301 14.67 13.13 -2.01
C LYS A 301 14.37 14.58 -2.37
N THR A 302 13.55 14.82 -3.40
CA THR A 302 13.19 16.17 -3.84
C THR A 302 12.39 16.92 -2.77
N GLY A 303 11.37 16.28 -2.19
CA GLY A 303 10.54 16.90 -1.15
C GLY A 303 11.33 17.24 0.12
N LEU A 304 12.18 16.33 0.57
CA LEU A 304 13.07 16.58 1.71
C LEU A 304 14.12 17.64 1.40
N SER A 305 14.67 17.66 0.17
CA SER A 305 15.62 18.70 -0.25
C SER A 305 14.97 20.08 -0.27
N LEU A 306 13.74 20.19 -0.78
CA LEU A 306 13.00 21.45 -0.79
C LEU A 306 12.85 22.00 0.64
N LEU A 307 12.32 21.20 1.56
CA LEU A 307 12.13 21.61 2.96
C LEU A 307 13.45 21.93 3.66
N TYR A 308 14.51 21.18 3.38
CA TYR A 308 15.82 21.42 3.96
C TYR A 308 16.41 22.76 3.48
N TYR A 309 16.35 23.06 2.18
CA TYR A 309 16.90 24.29 1.61
C TYR A 309 16.03 25.53 1.81
N GLU A 310 14.73 25.38 2.11
CA GLU A 310 13.86 26.49 2.50
C GLU A 310 14.22 27.09 3.87
N ARG A 311 15.03 26.40 4.67
CA ARG A 311 15.47 26.89 5.98
C ARG A 311 16.45 28.07 5.84
N PRO A 312 16.17 29.23 6.48
CA PRO A 312 17.03 30.41 6.38
C PRO A 312 18.48 30.16 6.80
N GLU A 313 18.73 29.28 7.76
CA GLU A 313 20.04 28.91 8.28
C GLU A 313 20.85 28.18 7.20
N VAL A 314 20.25 27.15 6.59
CA VAL A 314 20.85 26.35 5.52
C VAL A 314 21.08 27.21 4.29
N ALA A 315 20.09 28.01 3.89
CA ALA A 315 20.21 28.92 2.75
C ALA A 315 21.34 29.94 2.94
N ARG A 316 21.53 30.46 4.16
CA ARG A 316 22.65 31.36 4.49
C ARG A 316 23.99 30.65 4.42
N ALA A 317 24.10 29.44 4.97
CA ALA A 317 25.34 28.66 4.94
C ALA A 317 25.76 28.30 3.51
N VAL A 318 24.83 27.82 2.68
CA VAL A 318 25.08 27.50 1.26
C VAL A 318 25.45 28.74 0.45
N ARG A 319 24.82 29.89 0.71
CA ARG A 319 25.17 31.16 0.05
C ARG A 319 26.58 31.64 0.46
N ALA A 320 26.94 31.52 1.73
CA ALA A 320 28.26 31.90 2.22
C ALA A 320 29.36 31.05 1.58
N ASP A 321 29.15 29.73 1.45
CA ASP A 321 30.11 28.82 0.82
C ASP A 321 30.29 29.11 -0.67
N ASN A 322 29.19 29.39 -1.40
CA ASN A 322 29.25 29.80 -2.81
C ASN A 322 30.02 31.13 -3.01
N LEU A 323 29.91 32.07 -2.06
CA LEU A 323 30.66 33.33 -2.09
C LEU A 323 32.16 33.11 -1.80
N CYS A 324 32.50 32.18 -0.92
CA CYS A 324 33.90 31.80 -0.63
C CYS A 324 34.55 31.06 -1.81
N MET A 325 33.82 30.13 -2.44
CA MET A 325 34.27 29.40 -3.64
C MET A 325 34.41 30.30 -4.87
N GLY A 326 33.54 31.32 -5.02
CA GLY A 326 33.63 32.30 -6.09
C GLY A 326 34.88 33.20 -6.00
N ARG A 327 35.36 33.49 -4.77
CA ARG A 327 36.54 34.34 -4.54
C ARG A 327 37.88 33.65 -4.84
N ASN A 328 37.96 32.33 -4.67
CA ASN A 328 39.17 31.56 -4.95
C ASN A 328 39.27 31.09 -6.42
N ARG A 329 38.33 31.48 -7.28
CA ARG A 329 38.34 31.17 -8.72
C ARG A 329 38.99 32.26 -9.57
N GLU A 330 39.57 33.30 -8.96
CA GLU A 330 40.61 34.07 -9.62
C GLU A 330 41.85 33.19 -9.72
N LEU A 331 41.96 32.47 -10.85
CA LEU A 331 43.18 31.74 -11.21
C LEU A 331 44.37 32.69 -11.02
N PRO A 332 45.44 32.26 -10.31
CA PRO A 332 46.64 33.06 -10.15
C PRO A 332 47.06 33.59 -11.51
N GLU A 333 47.36 34.89 -11.61
CA GLU A 333 47.74 35.57 -12.87
C GLU A 333 48.88 34.85 -13.61
N SER A 334 49.68 34.07 -12.89
CA SER A 334 50.74 33.21 -13.43
C SER A 334 50.26 32.07 -14.34
N GLN A 335 48.95 31.80 -14.44
CA GLN A 335 48.36 30.84 -15.39
C GLN A 335 47.68 31.50 -16.59
N ARG A 336 47.64 32.84 -16.68
CA ARG A 336 47.22 33.53 -17.91
C ARG A 336 48.41 33.56 -18.86
N GLY A 337 48.52 32.53 -19.72
CA GLY A 337 49.50 32.51 -20.80
C GLY A 337 49.42 33.75 -21.70
N PRO A 338 50.50 34.10 -22.41
CA PRO A 338 50.59 35.31 -23.21
C PRO A 338 49.46 35.36 -24.23
N LYS A 339 48.72 36.47 -24.25
CA LYS A 339 47.74 36.77 -25.30
C LYS A 339 48.51 36.88 -26.62
N ALA A 340 48.20 35.99 -27.56
CA ALA A 340 48.67 36.05 -28.94
C ALA A 340 48.00 37.20 -29.70
#